data_AF-A0A7J4TSE4-F1
#
_entry.id   AF-A0A7J4TSE4-F1
#
_cell.length_a   1.000
_cell.length_b   1.000
_cell.length_c   1.000
_cell.angle_alpha   90.00
_cell.angle_beta   90.00
_cell.angle_gamma   90.00
#
_symmetry.space_group_name_H-M   'P 1'
#
loop_
_entity.id
_entity.type
_entity.pdbx_description
1 polymer ?
#
loop_
_entity_poly.entity_id
_entity_poly.type
_entity_poly.pdbx_seq_one_letter_code
_entity_poly.pdbx_strand_id
1 'polypeptide(L)'
;VGVAWIDVITGLNAANAILAALFKKERTGEATHIDISLWDCAIAALVNQAHNAMASGENPVAMGSAHPNLVPYRAFEAKDGWFVLGVGSDAQWATVVERLHLEHPEVAGAWSTNQGRVLGRDAVENCVASALALHNRSDLESMLEGVPCAPVNTVLEALADPQSVARQAITQHKGVDVLASPLRFMTPQNEKSDV
;
A
#
# COMPACT_ATOMS: atom_id res chain seq x y z
N VAL A 1 -8.19 1.73 9.77
CA VAL A 1 -8.60 0.37 9.33
C VAL A 1 -8.88 -0.47 10.57
N GLY A 2 -10.02 -1.17 10.62
CA GLY A 2 -10.47 -1.96 11.78
C GLY A 2 -10.10 -3.46 11.72
N VAL A 3 -8.98 -3.80 11.08
CA VAL A 3 -8.49 -5.18 10.94
C VAL A 3 -7.45 -5.43 12.03
N ALA A 4 -7.44 -6.63 12.62
CA ALA A 4 -6.43 -7.09 13.56
C ALA A 4 -5.09 -7.37 12.86
N TRP A 5 -4.42 -6.32 12.41
CA TRP A 5 -3.20 -6.43 11.60
C TRP A 5 -2.07 -7.17 12.31
N ILE A 6 -1.93 -7.00 13.62
CA ILE A 6 -0.89 -7.70 14.39
C ILE A 6 -1.13 -9.21 14.35
N ASP A 7 -2.38 -9.66 14.53
CA ASP A 7 -2.72 -11.09 14.44
C ASP A 7 -2.42 -11.65 13.04
N VAL A 8 -2.78 -10.91 11.98
CA VAL A 8 -2.51 -11.30 10.58
C VAL A 8 -1.00 -11.42 10.33
N ILE A 9 -0.22 -10.41 10.73
CA ILE A 9 1.24 -10.37 10.54
C ILE A 9 1.89 -11.50 11.34
N THR A 10 1.48 -11.75 12.58
CA THR A 10 2.00 -12.84 13.40
C THR A 10 1.66 -14.20 12.80
N GLY A 11 0.45 -14.40 12.28
CA GLY A 11 0.08 -15.62 11.57
C GLY A 11 0.96 -15.87 10.33
N LEU A 12 1.25 -14.83 9.55
CA LEU A 12 2.15 -14.92 8.40
C LEU A 12 3.59 -15.23 8.81
N ASN A 13 4.12 -14.58 9.85
CA ASN A 13 5.45 -14.87 10.38
C ASN A 13 5.53 -16.30 10.95
N ALA A 14 4.48 -16.78 11.62
CA ALA A 14 4.41 -18.15 12.11
C ALA A 14 4.46 -19.16 10.95
N ALA A 15 3.69 -18.92 9.88
CA ALA A 15 3.73 -19.76 8.68
C ALA A 15 5.13 -19.80 8.08
N ASN A 16 5.82 -18.67 7.95
CA ASN A 16 7.21 -18.61 7.46
C ASN A 16 8.18 -19.38 8.36
N ALA A 17 8.08 -19.22 9.68
CA ALA A 17 8.92 -19.93 10.64
C ALA A 17 8.70 -21.45 10.57
N ILE A 18 7.45 -21.89 10.41
CA ILE A 18 7.10 -23.32 10.24
C ILE A 18 7.70 -23.86 8.94
N LEU A 19 7.55 -23.15 7.82
CA LEU A 19 8.14 -23.55 6.54
C LEU A 19 9.66 -23.66 6.62
N ALA A 20 10.32 -22.70 7.26
CA ALA A 20 11.78 -22.74 7.50
C ALA A 20 12.19 -23.92 8.40
N ALA A 21 11.43 -24.19 9.47
CA ALA A 21 11.69 -25.32 10.37
C ALA A 21 11.48 -26.67 9.68
N LEU A 22 10.46 -26.80 8.83
CA LEU A 22 10.25 -27.99 8.01
C LEU A 22 11.39 -28.20 7.02
N PHE A 23 11.83 -27.14 6.33
CA PHE A 23 12.98 -27.22 5.41
C PHE A 23 14.29 -27.61 6.13
N LYS A 24 14.51 -27.08 7.35
CA LYS A 24 15.63 -27.50 8.19
C LYS A 24 15.51 -28.97 8.59
N LYS A 25 14.36 -29.38 9.10
CA LYS A 25 14.09 -30.76 9.53
C LYS A 25 14.28 -31.76 8.41
N GLU A 26 13.87 -31.43 7.19
CA GLU A 26 14.08 -32.29 6.01
C GLU A 26 15.58 -32.57 5.76
N ARG A 27 16.44 -31.59 6.03
CA ARG A 27 17.89 -31.68 5.79
C ARG A 27 18.67 -32.28 6.96
N THR A 28 18.22 -32.07 8.18
CA THR A 28 18.96 -32.44 9.39
C THR A 28 18.30 -33.56 10.20
N GLY A 29 17.03 -33.86 9.97
CA GLY A 29 16.21 -34.75 10.79
C GLY A 29 15.72 -34.12 12.10
N GLU A 30 16.14 -32.90 12.43
CA GLU A 30 15.88 -32.28 13.74
C GLU A 30 14.67 -31.36 13.73
N ALA A 31 13.78 -31.53 14.72
CA ALA A 31 12.70 -30.59 14.96
C ALA A 31 13.21 -29.31 15.65
N THR A 32 12.48 -28.21 15.50
CA THR A 32 12.79 -26.92 16.14
C THR A 32 11.56 -26.39 16.85
N HIS A 33 11.71 -25.93 18.08
CA HIS A 33 10.68 -25.18 18.78
C HIS A 33 10.64 -23.75 18.24
N ILE A 34 9.44 -23.25 17.91
CA ILE A 34 9.23 -21.89 17.39
C ILE A 34 8.55 -21.10 18.50
N ASP A 35 9.24 -20.08 19.00
CA ASP A 35 8.68 -19.08 19.91
C ASP A 35 8.37 -17.82 19.09
N ILE A 36 7.11 -17.42 19.05
CA ILE A 36 6.63 -16.27 18.29
C ILE A 36 5.57 -15.52 19.10
N SER A 37 5.67 -14.19 19.13
CA SER A 37 4.76 -13.34 19.88
C SER A 37 4.10 -12.27 19.01
N LEU A 38 2.89 -11.86 19.40
CA LEU A 38 2.22 -10.69 18.83
C LEU A 38 3.06 -9.42 19.05
N TRP A 39 3.73 -9.33 20.19
CA TRP A 39 4.54 -8.17 20.56
C TRP A 39 5.73 -7.98 19.62
N ASP A 40 6.54 -9.01 19.41
CA ASP A 40 7.73 -8.91 18.54
C ASP A 40 7.33 -8.58 17.10
N CYS A 41 6.23 -9.17 16.63
CA CYS A 41 5.66 -8.86 15.33
C CYS A 41 5.18 -7.41 15.24
N ALA A 42 4.54 -6.88 16.29
CA ALA A 42 4.12 -5.49 16.34
C ALA A 42 5.30 -4.51 16.33
N ILE A 43 6.35 -4.79 17.10
CA ILE A 43 7.57 -3.98 17.11
C ILE A 43 8.24 -4.00 15.74
N ALA A 44 8.38 -5.18 15.11
CA ALA A 44 8.94 -5.30 13.77
C ALA A 44 8.12 -4.55 12.70
N ALA A 45 6.79 -4.51 12.85
CA ALA A 45 5.88 -3.84 11.92
C ALA A 45 5.96 -2.29 11.95
N LEU A 46 6.69 -1.70 12.91
CA LEU A 46 6.91 -0.24 12.94
C LEU A 46 7.82 0.24 11.80
N VAL A 47 8.65 -0.64 11.23
CA VAL A 47 9.49 -0.40 10.04
C VAL A 47 10.14 1.00 10.05
N ASN A 48 9.75 1.90 9.16
CA ASN A 48 10.35 3.23 8.99
C ASN A 48 10.10 4.14 10.20
N GLN A 49 8.98 3.97 10.91
CA GLN A 49 8.70 4.78 12.09
C GLN A 49 9.65 4.45 13.24
N ALA A 50 9.96 3.17 13.45
CA ALA A 50 10.99 2.78 14.42
C ALA A 50 12.37 3.34 14.03
N HIS A 51 12.75 3.24 12.75
CA HIS A 51 14.03 3.79 12.29
C HIS A 51 14.11 5.31 12.44
N ASN A 52 13.06 6.05 12.10
CA ASN A 52 12.99 7.50 12.28
C ASN A 52 13.11 7.88 13.76
N ALA A 53 12.39 7.18 14.65
CA ALA A 53 12.45 7.44 16.08
C ALA A 53 13.83 7.11 16.67
N MET A 54 14.44 5.98 16.27
CA MET A 54 15.79 5.61 16.71
C MET A 54 16.86 6.60 16.20
N ALA A 55 16.72 7.13 14.99
CA ALA A 55 17.67 8.07 14.40
C ALA A 55 17.55 9.49 14.95
N SER A 56 16.32 9.96 15.24
CA SER A 56 16.06 11.32 15.72
C SER A 56 15.99 11.44 17.24
N GLY A 57 15.67 10.35 17.95
CA GLY A 57 15.31 10.39 19.37
C GLY A 57 13.90 10.93 19.64
N GLU A 58 13.12 11.22 18.59
CA GLU A 58 11.79 11.82 18.68
C GLU A 58 10.70 10.81 18.33
N ASN A 59 9.55 10.91 19.00
CA ASN A 59 8.41 10.06 18.70
C ASN A 59 7.68 10.57 17.44
N PRO A 60 7.23 9.68 16.54
CA PRO A 60 6.40 10.07 15.41
C PRO A 60 5.04 10.57 15.90
N VAL A 61 4.46 11.51 15.16
CA VAL A 61 3.10 12.01 15.39
C VAL A 61 2.12 11.36 14.44
N ALA A 62 0.84 11.32 14.79
CA ALA A 62 -0.19 10.81 13.91
C ALA A 62 -0.35 11.72 12.67
N MET A 63 -0.22 11.16 11.47
CA MET A 63 -0.30 11.90 10.19
C MET A 63 -1.46 11.45 9.29
N GLY A 64 -2.40 10.67 9.82
CA GLY A 64 -3.42 10.02 8.99
C GLY A 64 -2.79 9.04 7.99
N SER A 65 -3.16 9.15 6.72
CA SER A 65 -2.63 8.32 5.63
C SER A 65 -1.34 8.85 5.00
N ALA A 66 -0.76 9.93 5.52
CA ALA A 66 0.37 10.60 4.88
C ALA A 66 1.71 9.90 5.11
N HIS A 67 2.55 9.88 4.07
CA HIS A 67 3.93 9.43 4.16
C HIS A 67 4.81 10.52 4.79
N PRO A 68 5.70 10.19 5.75
CA PRO A 68 6.50 11.18 6.45
C PRO A 68 7.50 11.92 5.54
N ASN A 69 8.02 11.23 4.52
CA ASN A 69 9.16 11.73 3.73
C ASN A 69 8.83 12.07 2.26
N LEU A 70 7.58 11.86 1.83
CA LEU A 70 7.15 12.09 0.43
C LEU A 70 5.91 12.97 0.41
N VAL A 71 5.89 13.95 -0.50
CA VAL A 71 4.77 14.88 -0.66
C VAL A 71 4.49 15.14 -2.14
N PRO A 72 3.23 15.07 -2.60
CA PRO A 72 2.08 14.51 -1.90
C PRO A 72 2.15 12.97 -1.88
N TYR A 73 1.94 12.36 -0.72
CA TYR A 73 1.75 10.91 -0.62
C TYR A 73 0.76 10.63 0.51
N ARG A 74 -0.54 10.63 0.20
CA ARG A 74 -1.63 10.42 1.16
C ARG A 74 -2.98 10.18 0.47
N ALA A 75 -4.01 9.95 1.27
CA ALA A 75 -5.40 10.04 0.82
C ALA A 75 -5.91 11.49 0.84
N PHE A 76 -6.66 11.85 -0.19
CA PHE A 76 -7.33 13.12 -0.44
C PHE A 76 -8.83 12.87 -0.69
N GLU A 77 -9.67 13.87 -0.42
CA GLU A 77 -11.07 13.83 -0.83
C GLU A 77 -11.18 14.16 -2.32
N ALA A 78 -11.84 13.28 -3.06
CA ALA A 78 -12.33 13.50 -4.42
C ALA A 78 -13.85 13.74 -4.36
N LYS A 79 -14.47 14.03 -5.50
CA LYS A 79 -15.89 14.40 -5.58
C LYS A 79 -16.85 13.33 -5.06
N ASP A 80 -16.52 12.05 -5.26
CA ASP A 80 -17.38 10.90 -4.96
C ASP A 80 -16.78 9.95 -3.90
N GLY A 81 -15.73 10.38 -3.19
CA GLY A 81 -15.10 9.56 -2.14
C GLY A 81 -13.63 9.90 -1.92
N TRP A 82 -12.89 8.98 -1.30
CA TRP A 82 -11.48 9.17 -1.03
C TRP A 82 -10.60 8.62 -2.16
N PHE A 83 -9.49 9.30 -2.44
CA PHE A 83 -8.53 8.95 -3.48
C PHE A 83 -7.10 9.03 -2.93
N VAL A 84 -6.29 7.99 -3.13
CA VAL A 84 -4.87 8.01 -2.74
C VAL A 84 -4.05 8.48 -3.91
N LEU A 85 -3.17 9.45 -3.66
CA LEU A 85 -2.13 9.89 -4.58
C LEU A 85 -0.78 9.72 -3.90
N GLY A 86 0.12 8.98 -4.53
CA GLY A 86 1.47 8.70 -4.07
C GLY A 86 2.53 9.17 -5.06
N VAL A 87 3.01 10.40 -4.88
CA VAL A 87 4.11 10.96 -5.70
C VAL A 87 5.44 10.56 -5.07
N GLY A 88 6.16 9.67 -5.75
CA GLY A 88 7.45 9.15 -5.32
C GLY A 88 8.66 9.82 -5.98
N SER A 89 8.47 10.66 -7.01
CA SER A 89 9.55 11.33 -7.72
C SER A 89 9.15 12.71 -8.26
N ASP A 90 10.15 13.54 -8.57
CA ASP A 90 9.93 14.87 -9.14
C ASP A 90 9.36 14.80 -10.57
N ALA A 91 9.66 13.74 -11.33
CA ALA A 91 9.04 13.50 -12.63
C ALA A 91 7.54 13.18 -12.52
N GLN A 92 7.16 12.40 -11.51
CA GLN A 92 5.74 12.15 -11.21
C GLN A 92 5.05 13.43 -10.75
N TRP A 93 5.71 14.26 -9.94
CA TRP A 93 5.19 15.57 -9.55
C TRP A 93 4.89 16.45 -10.76
N ALA A 94 5.84 16.58 -11.70
CA ALA A 94 5.62 17.34 -12.93
C ALA A 94 4.40 16.84 -13.72
N THR A 95 4.22 15.52 -13.79
CA THR A 95 3.05 14.89 -14.42
C THR A 95 1.75 15.27 -13.69
N VAL A 96 1.73 15.24 -12.35
CA VAL A 96 0.55 15.66 -11.56
C VAL A 96 0.23 17.13 -11.80
N VAL A 97 1.24 17.99 -11.78
CA VAL A 97 1.09 19.44 -12.04
C VAL A 97 0.45 19.69 -13.39
N GLU A 98 0.98 19.04 -14.43
CA GLU A 98 0.48 19.19 -15.81
C GLU A 98 -0.98 18.74 -15.90
N ARG A 99 -1.30 17.54 -15.40
CA ARG A 99 -2.60 16.91 -15.63
C ARG A 99 -3.71 17.45 -14.73
N LEU A 100 -3.38 17.89 -13.52
CA LEU A 100 -4.33 18.56 -12.62
C LEU A 100 -4.35 20.09 -12.80
N HIS A 101 -3.55 20.63 -13.72
CA HIS A 101 -3.42 22.06 -13.97
C HIS A 101 -3.18 22.86 -12.68
N LEU A 102 -2.19 22.43 -11.86
CA LEU A 102 -1.92 23.07 -10.58
C LEU A 102 -1.34 24.48 -10.78
N GLU A 103 -2.10 25.50 -10.40
CA GLU A 103 -1.70 26.90 -10.47
C GLU A 103 -1.25 27.41 -9.09
N HIS A 104 0.05 27.34 -8.81
CA HIS A 104 0.65 27.97 -7.63
C HIS A 104 2.07 28.44 -7.93
N PRO A 105 2.53 29.63 -7.45
CA PRO A 105 3.85 30.16 -7.78
C PRO A 105 5.02 29.21 -7.48
N GLU A 106 4.91 28.45 -6.38
CA GLU A 106 5.94 27.51 -5.95
C GLU A 106 6.01 26.21 -6.77
N VAL A 107 5.02 25.92 -7.62
CA VAL A 107 4.98 24.71 -8.47
C VAL A 107 6.23 24.61 -9.36
N ALA A 108 6.60 25.72 -10.00
CA ALA A 108 7.82 25.84 -10.80
C ALA A 108 9.04 26.27 -9.97
N GLY A 109 8.83 26.60 -8.69
CA GLY A 109 9.84 27.03 -7.73
C GLY A 109 10.24 25.91 -6.79
N ALA A 110 10.05 26.10 -5.48
CA ALA A 110 10.50 25.16 -4.46
C ALA A 110 9.87 23.76 -4.60
N TRP A 111 8.63 23.67 -5.07
CA TRP A 111 7.90 22.39 -5.16
C TRP A 111 8.35 21.50 -6.32
N SER A 112 9.25 21.97 -7.18
CA SER A 112 9.90 21.15 -8.22
C SER A 112 10.68 19.96 -7.63
N THR A 113 11.13 20.05 -6.37
CA THR A 113 11.84 18.98 -5.66
C THR A 113 11.04 18.44 -4.48
N ASN A 114 11.18 17.15 -4.18
CA ASN A 114 10.51 16.55 -3.01
C ASN A 114 10.89 17.26 -1.71
N GLN A 115 12.15 17.70 -1.56
CA GLN A 115 12.58 18.44 -0.37
C GLN A 115 11.78 19.73 -0.20
N GLY A 116 11.61 20.52 -1.25
CA GLY A 116 10.79 21.72 -1.17
C GLY A 116 9.31 21.42 -0.94
N ARG A 117 8.78 20.31 -1.48
CA ARG A 117 7.42 19.86 -1.18
C ARG A 117 7.23 19.41 0.27
N VAL A 118 8.23 18.77 0.87
CA VAL A 118 8.22 18.39 2.29
C VAL A 118 8.23 19.64 3.18
N LEU A 119 9.06 20.63 2.86
CA LEU A 119 9.11 21.91 3.59
C LEU A 119 7.80 22.70 3.45
N GLY A 120 7.16 22.63 2.29
CA GLY A 120 5.88 23.28 1.99
C GLY A 120 4.65 22.38 2.14
N ARG A 121 4.71 21.30 2.93
CA ARG A 121 3.72 20.21 2.94
C ARG A 121 2.28 20.68 2.93
N ASP A 122 1.89 21.50 3.89
CA ASP A 122 0.48 21.90 4.05
C ASP A 122 -0.02 22.68 2.82
N ALA A 123 0.81 23.56 2.26
CA ALA A 123 0.46 24.32 1.07
C ALA A 123 0.37 23.43 -0.19
N VAL A 124 1.30 22.47 -0.35
CA VAL A 124 1.26 21.50 -1.45
C VAL A 124 0.01 20.63 -1.34
N GLU A 125 -0.25 20.07 -0.16
CA GLU A 125 -1.39 19.17 0.08
C GLU A 125 -2.72 19.90 -0.12
N ASN A 126 -2.84 21.17 0.30
CA ASN A 126 -4.04 21.98 0.08
C ASN A 126 -4.26 22.31 -1.42
N CYS A 127 -3.19 22.62 -2.15
CA CYS A 127 -3.25 22.87 -3.59
C CYS A 127 -3.72 21.61 -4.35
N VAL A 128 -3.12 20.46 -4.03
CA VAL A 128 -3.48 19.16 -4.62
C VAL A 128 -4.90 18.76 -4.23
N ALA A 129 -5.28 18.89 -2.95
CA ALA A 129 -6.63 18.56 -2.47
C ALA A 129 -7.71 19.35 -3.21
N SER A 130 -7.48 20.66 -3.42
CA SER A 130 -8.42 21.53 -4.11
C SER A 130 -8.65 21.09 -5.56
N ALA A 131 -7.61 20.64 -6.25
CA ALA A 131 -7.73 20.13 -7.61
C ALA A 131 -8.42 18.76 -7.66
N LEU A 132 -8.02 17.82 -6.79
CA LEU A 132 -8.60 16.47 -6.76
C LEU A 132 -10.09 16.48 -6.42
N ALA A 133 -10.55 17.38 -5.54
CA ALA A 133 -11.94 17.50 -5.13
C ALA A 133 -12.91 17.83 -6.28
N LEU A 134 -12.42 18.29 -7.43
CA LEU A 134 -13.23 18.64 -8.60
C LEU A 134 -13.63 17.42 -9.46
N HIS A 135 -12.97 16.28 -9.26
CA HIS A 135 -13.06 15.12 -10.14
C HIS A 135 -13.57 13.90 -9.38
N ASN A 136 -14.23 12.97 -10.10
CA ASN A 136 -14.54 11.67 -9.50
C ASN A 136 -13.28 10.79 -9.46
N ARG A 137 -13.25 9.81 -8.56
CA ARG A 137 -12.12 8.89 -8.38
C ARG A 137 -11.71 8.17 -9.68
N SER A 138 -12.66 7.74 -10.50
CA SER A 138 -12.39 7.06 -11.78
C SER A 138 -11.76 7.99 -12.82
N ASP A 139 -12.18 9.25 -12.84
CA ASP A 139 -11.63 10.26 -13.75
C ASP A 139 -10.19 10.58 -13.35
N LEU A 140 -9.93 10.67 -12.05
CA LEU A 140 -8.59 10.87 -11.49
C LEU A 140 -7.66 9.70 -11.79
N GLU A 141 -8.12 8.46 -11.63
CA GLU A 141 -7.34 7.26 -11.94
C GLU A 141 -6.91 7.23 -13.42
N SER A 142 -7.84 7.55 -14.32
CA SER A 142 -7.55 7.66 -15.76
C SER A 142 -6.62 8.83 -16.06
N MET A 143 -6.90 9.99 -15.47
CA MET A 143 -6.12 11.22 -15.70
C MET A 143 -4.70 11.08 -15.17
N LEU A 144 -4.47 10.35 -14.08
CA LEU A 144 -3.16 10.24 -13.42
C LEU A 144 -2.44 8.93 -13.77
N GLU A 145 -2.82 8.24 -14.85
CA GLU A 145 -2.16 7.02 -15.31
C GLU A 145 -0.63 7.18 -15.42
N GLY A 146 0.12 6.28 -14.80
CA GLY A 146 1.59 6.34 -14.70
C GLY A 146 2.11 7.04 -13.45
N VAL A 147 1.25 7.72 -12.69
CA VAL A 147 1.50 8.14 -11.31
C VAL A 147 0.82 7.16 -10.35
N PRO A 148 1.49 6.67 -9.29
CA PRO A 148 0.86 5.78 -8.32
C PRO A 148 -0.34 6.45 -7.65
N CYS A 149 -1.53 5.97 -7.97
CA CYS A 149 -2.78 6.46 -7.43
C CYS A 149 -3.86 5.38 -7.48
N ALA A 150 -4.89 5.50 -6.65
CA ALA A 150 -6.02 4.56 -6.62
C ALA A 150 -7.22 5.15 -5.85
N PRO A 151 -8.46 4.74 -6.18
CA PRO A 151 -9.60 4.98 -5.31
C PRO A 151 -9.42 4.28 -3.96
N VAL A 152 -9.87 4.92 -2.87
CA VAL A 152 -10.09 4.23 -1.60
C VAL A 152 -11.46 3.57 -1.68
N ASN A 153 -11.45 2.26 -1.87
CA ASN A 153 -12.66 1.46 -1.97
C ASN A 153 -13.23 1.12 -0.59
N THR A 154 -14.56 1.07 -0.51
CA THR A 154 -15.27 0.30 0.51
C THR A 154 -14.97 -1.19 0.34
N VAL A 155 -15.27 -2.00 1.36
CA VAL A 155 -15.01 -3.45 1.30
C VAL A 155 -15.74 -4.11 0.13
N LEU A 156 -17.00 -3.75 -0.13
CA LEU A 156 -17.77 -4.32 -1.23
C LEU A 156 -17.26 -3.86 -2.60
N GLU A 157 -16.85 -2.59 -2.75
CA GLU A 157 -16.20 -2.11 -3.98
C GLU A 157 -14.89 -2.89 -4.22
N ALA A 158 -14.06 -3.10 -3.20
CA ALA A 158 -12.80 -3.82 -3.34
C ALA A 158 -13.00 -5.31 -3.70
N LEU A 159 -14.04 -5.95 -3.17
CA LEU A 159 -14.38 -7.34 -3.49
C LEU A 159 -14.99 -7.49 -4.89
N ALA A 160 -15.75 -6.49 -5.35
CA ALA A 160 -16.35 -6.44 -6.67
C ALA A 160 -15.41 -5.89 -7.76
N ASP A 161 -14.23 -5.40 -7.38
CA ASP A 161 -13.23 -4.84 -8.29
C ASP A 161 -12.94 -5.81 -9.46
N PRO A 162 -12.81 -5.32 -10.71
CA PRO A 162 -12.55 -6.17 -11.87
C PRO A 162 -11.33 -7.09 -11.68
N GLN A 163 -10.29 -6.62 -11.00
CA GLN A 163 -9.12 -7.43 -10.68
C GLN A 163 -9.42 -8.46 -9.60
N SER A 164 -10.24 -8.15 -8.58
CA SER A 164 -10.72 -9.13 -7.60
C SER A 164 -11.51 -10.25 -8.25
N VAL A 165 -12.39 -9.93 -9.21
CA VAL A 165 -13.14 -10.91 -9.99
C VAL A 165 -12.21 -11.75 -10.87
N ALA A 166 -11.34 -11.10 -11.66
CA ALA A 166 -10.39 -11.78 -12.54
C ALA A 166 -9.45 -12.71 -11.76
N ARG A 167 -9.08 -12.32 -10.53
CA ARG A 167 -8.23 -13.12 -9.65
C ARG A 167 -9.01 -14.11 -8.78
N GLN A 168 -10.33 -14.24 -8.92
CA GLN A 168 -11.16 -15.12 -8.09
C GLN A 168 -10.87 -14.94 -6.59
N ALA A 169 -10.92 -13.69 -6.14
CA ALA A 169 -10.61 -13.32 -4.74
C ALA A 169 -11.66 -13.84 -3.74
N ILE A 170 -12.86 -14.16 -4.21
CA ILE A 170 -13.91 -14.85 -3.45
C ILE A 170 -14.04 -16.27 -4.00
N THR A 171 -14.18 -17.24 -3.09
CA THR A 171 -14.45 -18.64 -3.41
C THR A 171 -15.52 -19.19 -2.47
N GLN A 172 -15.98 -20.40 -2.71
CA GLN A 172 -17.04 -21.05 -1.94
C GLN A 172 -16.47 -22.20 -1.10
N HIS A 173 -16.78 -22.20 0.20
CA HIS A 173 -16.50 -23.32 1.09
C HIS A 173 -17.78 -23.78 1.78
N LYS A 174 -18.21 -25.01 1.49
CA LYS A 174 -19.45 -25.60 2.03
C LYS A 174 -20.70 -24.71 1.81
N GLY A 175 -20.78 -24.06 0.65
CA GLY A 175 -21.91 -23.19 0.29
C GLY A 175 -21.89 -21.80 0.90
N VAL A 176 -20.77 -21.36 1.48
CA VAL A 176 -20.56 -20.00 2.00
C VAL A 176 -19.42 -19.32 1.25
N ASP A 177 -19.61 -18.05 0.88
CA ASP A 177 -18.56 -17.21 0.32
C ASP A 177 -17.45 -16.95 1.36
N VAL A 178 -16.21 -17.18 0.96
CA VAL A 178 -15.00 -16.94 1.74
C VAL A 178 -13.92 -16.29 0.87
N LEU A 179 -12.97 -15.60 1.51
CA LEU A 179 -11.81 -15.07 0.80
C LEU A 179 -10.91 -16.21 0.34
N ALA A 180 -10.53 -16.18 -0.94
CA ALA A 180 -9.59 -17.13 -1.50
C ALA A 180 -8.17 -16.87 -0.98
N SER A 181 -7.33 -17.92 -0.97
CA SER A 181 -5.91 -17.76 -0.67
C SER A 181 -5.24 -16.82 -1.68
N PRO A 182 -4.42 -15.86 -1.23
CA PRO A 182 -3.66 -15.01 -2.15
C PRO A 182 -2.51 -15.77 -2.83
N LEU A 183 -2.16 -16.96 -2.34
CA LEU A 183 -1.08 -17.78 -2.89
C LEU A 183 -1.55 -18.47 -4.17
N ARG A 184 -0.89 -18.17 -5.29
CA ARG A 184 -1.14 -18.78 -6.60
C ARG A 184 0.06 -19.62 -7.00
N PHE A 185 -0.03 -20.93 -6.82
CA PHE A 185 0.98 -21.86 -7.28
C PHE A 185 0.75 -22.13 -8.77
N MET A 186 1.56 -21.51 -9.62
CA MET A 186 1.57 -21.80 -11.06
C MET A 186 2.42 -23.05 -11.27
N THR A 187 1.81 -24.13 -11.78
CA THR A 187 2.59 -25.21 -12.38
C THR A 187 3.17 -24.67 -13.69
N PRO A 188 4.49 -24.82 -13.97
CA PRO A 188 5.00 -24.54 -15.31
C PRO A 188 4.15 -25.32 -16.32
N GLN A 189 3.68 -24.65 -17.37
CA GLN A 189 3.12 -25.36 -18.52
C GLN A 189 4.24 -26.23 -19.07
N ASN A 190 4.16 -27.54 -18.83
CA ASN A 190 4.98 -28.48 -19.58
C ASN A 190 4.66 -28.25 -21.06
N GLU A 191 5.65 -27.80 -21.83
CA GLU A 191 5.60 -27.89 -23.28
C GLU A 191 5.24 -29.33 -23.65
N LYS A 192 4.06 -29.50 -24.23
CA LYS A 192 3.57 -30.69 -24.94
C LYS A 192 3.59 -32.00 -24.15
N SER A 193 2.43 -32.31 -23.57
CA SER A 193 1.97 -33.69 -23.45
C SER A 193 1.37 -34.15 -24.78
N ASP A 194 2.22 -34.39 -25.77
CA ASP A 194 1.92 -35.24 -26.93
C ASP A 194 2.91 -36.42 -26.88
N VAL A 195 2.56 -37.49 -26.15
CA VAL A 195 2.68 -38.94 -26.48
C VAL A 195 1.94 -39.72 -25.41
#